data_AF-A0A7Y3XEB6-F1
#
_entry.id   AF-A0A7Y3XEB6-F1
#
_cell.length_a   1.000
_cell.length_b   1.000
_cell.length_c   1.000
_cell.angle_alpha   90.00
_cell.angle_beta   90.00
_cell.angle_gamma   90.00
#
_symmetry.space_group_name_H-M   'P 1'
#
loop_
_entity.id
_entity.type
_entity.pdbx_description
1 polymer ?
#
loop_
_entity_poly.entity_id
_entity_poly.type
_entity_poly.pdbx_seq_one_letter_code
_entity_poly.pdbx_strand_id
1 'polypeptide(L)'
;MMVGAPRLEDRLGPDEPPYRSRGEAQIGRLLDRYSIPFYHEQPRILLVNGTYRCWKPDFTLPEYNSMVIEYAGMPDVPDYMRSIRIKESAYRDNGIPALFLYPDDLTGRDWEGRVMERVLQSVPYPHHDYTL
;
A
#
# COMPACT_ATOMS: atom_id res chain seq x y z
N MET A 1 37.40 19.95 22.62
CA MET A 1 37.15 19.24 21.34
C MET A 1 35.75 19.64 20.88
N MET A 2 35.61 20.34 19.77
CA MET A 2 34.30 20.65 19.18
C MET A 2 33.75 19.37 18.54
N VAL A 3 32.60 18.91 19.01
CA VAL A 3 31.81 17.89 18.30
C VAL A 3 31.25 18.58 17.05
N GLY A 4 31.70 18.15 15.88
CA GLY A 4 31.20 18.66 14.60
C GLY A 4 29.69 18.41 14.50
N ALA A 5 28.95 19.41 14.03
CA ALA A 5 27.52 19.26 13.80
C ALA A 5 27.26 18.04 12.89
N PRO A 6 26.23 17.23 13.17
CA PRO A 6 25.88 16.08 12.32
C PRO A 6 25.60 16.56 10.89
N ARG A 7 26.07 15.80 9.89
CA ARG A 7 25.83 16.12 8.48
C ARG A 7 24.35 15.88 8.16
N LEU A 8 23.84 16.56 7.14
CA LEU A 8 22.42 16.43 6.73
C LEU A 8 22.06 14.99 6.37
N GLU A 9 23.01 14.30 5.75
CA GLU A 9 22.97 12.88 5.39
C GLU A 9 22.88 11.94 6.60
N ASP A 10 23.41 12.33 7.77
CA ASP A 10 23.25 11.58 9.03
C ASP A 10 21.82 11.70 9.62
N ARG A 11 20.98 12.55 9.02
CA ARG A 11 19.57 12.76 9.40
C ARG A 11 18.60 12.11 8.42
N LEU A 12 19.10 11.50 7.35
CA LEU A 12 18.29 10.70 6.46
C LEU A 12 17.90 9.42 7.20
N GLY A 13 16.61 9.11 7.20
CA GLY A 13 16.11 7.83 7.70
C GLY A 13 16.62 6.66 6.84
N PRO A 14 16.29 5.41 7.21
CA PRO A 14 16.58 4.28 6.34
C PRO A 14 15.98 4.50 4.95
N ASP A 15 16.69 4.05 3.91
CA ASP A 15 16.25 4.17 2.50
C ASP A 15 14.90 3.46 2.26
N GLU A 16 14.59 2.42 3.05
CA GLU A 16 13.31 1.72 3.02
C GLU A 16 12.43 2.06 4.25
N PRO A 17 11.11 2.23 4.06
CA PRO A 17 10.14 2.29 5.15
C PRO A 17 10.23 1.08 6.09
N PRO A 18 9.84 1.22 7.37
CA PRO A 18 9.87 0.14 8.34
C PRO A 18 8.70 -0.84 8.15
N TYR A 19 8.75 -1.67 7.11
CA TYR A 19 7.73 -2.66 6.78
C TYR A 19 7.51 -3.67 7.93
N ARG A 20 6.26 -4.08 8.15
CA ARG A 20 5.87 -5.02 9.23
C ARG A 20 6.08 -6.48 8.85
N SER A 21 6.23 -6.78 7.57
CA SER A 21 6.36 -8.14 7.07
C SER A 21 7.27 -8.24 5.83
N ARG A 22 7.71 -9.46 5.51
CA ARG A 22 8.46 -9.73 4.27
C ARG A 22 7.62 -9.46 3.03
N GLY A 23 6.32 -9.75 3.07
CA GLY A 23 5.41 -9.51 1.94
C GLY A 23 5.19 -8.02 1.70
N GLU A 24 5.00 -7.21 2.74
CA GLU A 24 5.00 -5.76 2.61
C GLU A 24 6.31 -5.23 2.02
N ALA A 25 7.46 -5.71 2.49
CA ALA A 25 8.74 -5.31 1.92
C ALA A 25 8.87 -5.68 0.42
N GLN A 26 8.35 -6.83 0.00
CA GLN A 26 8.30 -7.20 -1.41
C GLN A 26 7.41 -6.27 -2.23
N ILE A 27 6.25 -5.87 -1.70
CA ILE A 27 5.32 -4.94 -2.34
C ILE A 27 5.95 -3.54 -2.43
N GLY A 28 6.53 -3.03 -1.35
CA GLY A 28 7.20 -1.73 -1.34
C GLY A 28 8.31 -1.64 -2.38
N ARG A 29 9.18 -2.67 -2.44
CA ARG A 29 10.23 -2.76 -3.47
C ARG A 29 9.69 -2.89 -4.90
N LEU A 30 8.55 -3.55 -5.07
CA LEU A 30 7.87 -3.60 -6.37
C LEU A 30 7.43 -2.21 -6.81
N LEU A 31 6.77 -1.46 -5.91
CA LEU A 31 6.32 -0.09 -6.18
C LEU A 31 7.51 0.82 -6.51
N ASP A 32 8.61 0.73 -5.75
CA ASP A 32 9.85 1.46 -6.04
C ASP A 32 10.42 1.09 -7.42
N ARG A 33 10.46 -0.20 -7.77
CA ARG A 33 10.97 -0.68 -9.06
C ARG A 33 10.18 -0.14 -10.24
N TYR A 34 8.86 -0.03 -10.09
CA TYR A 34 7.97 0.56 -11.10
C TYR A 34 7.87 2.08 -10.98
N SER A 35 8.64 2.71 -10.11
CA SER A 35 8.64 4.16 -9.86
C SER A 35 7.26 4.70 -9.49
N ILE A 36 6.49 3.94 -8.71
CA ILE A 36 5.16 4.32 -8.26
C ILE A 36 5.28 5.02 -6.90
N PRO A 37 4.92 6.31 -6.81
CA PRO A 37 4.90 7.00 -5.53
C PRO A 37 3.87 6.36 -4.59
N PHE A 38 4.24 6.17 -3.33
CA PHE A 38 3.33 5.65 -2.31
C PHE A 38 3.57 6.27 -0.94
N TYR A 39 2.55 6.20 -0.08
CA TYR A 39 2.68 6.42 1.35
C TYR A 39 2.56 5.09 2.10
N HIS A 40 3.50 4.80 3.00
CA HIS A 40 3.47 3.63 3.87
C HIS A 40 2.75 3.95 5.19
N GLU A 41 1.81 3.09 5.61
CA GLU A 41 1.01 3.23 6.85
C GLU A 41 0.38 4.63 7.06
N GLN A 42 0.00 5.33 5.97
CA GLN A 42 -0.60 6.66 6.08
C GLN A 42 -1.97 6.58 6.76
N PRO A 43 -2.20 7.32 7.86
CA PRO A 43 -3.49 7.31 8.54
C PRO A 43 -4.61 7.85 7.63
N ARG A 44 -5.75 7.17 7.63
CA ARG A 44 -6.97 7.55 6.90
C ARG A 44 -8.19 7.39 7.79
N ILE A 45 -9.14 8.32 7.65
CA ILE A 45 -10.44 8.27 8.34
C ILE A 45 -11.45 7.56 7.45
N LEU A 46 -12.09 6.52 7.98
CA LEU A 46 -13.14 5.74 7.32
C LEU A 46 -14.40 5.70 8.18
N LEU A 47 -15.57 5.68 7.55
CA LEU A 47 -16.83 5.35 8.22
C LEU A 47 -16.99 3.83 8.25
N VAL A 48 -16.94 3.23 9.43
CA VAL A 48 -17.06 1.78 9.63
C VAL A 48 -18.21 1.51 10.60
N ASN A 49 -19.26 0.83 10.13
CA ASN A 49 -20.47 0.56 10.92
C ASN A 49 -21.05 1.83 11.59
N GLY A 50 -21.12 2.93 10.84
CA GLY A 50 -21.65 4.21 11.33
C GLY A 50 -20.73 4.99 12.27
N THR A 51 -19.50 4.51 12.52
CA THR A 51 -18.51 5.22 13.36
C THR A 51 -17.25 5.55 12.57
N TYR A 52 -16.75 6.79 12.70
CA TYR A 52 -15.47 7.16 12.13
C TYR A 52 -14.31 6.45 12.83
N ARG A 53 -13.45 5.80 12.06
CA ARG A 53 -12.25 5.08 12.51
C ARG A 53 -11.03 5.60 11.76
N CYS A 54 -9.90 5.66 12.47
CA CYS A 54 -8.60 5.95 11.85
C CYS A 54 -7.89 4.62 11.60
N TRP A 55 -7.71 4.25 10.34
CA TRP A 55 -6.95 3.07 9.92
C TRP A 55 -5.68 3.49 9.19
N LYS A 56 -4.71 2.58 9.13
CA LYS A 56 -3.46 2.75 8.40
C LYS A 56 -3.35 1.59 7.40
N PRO A 57 -3.71 1.80 6.13
CA PRO A 57 -3.46 0.81 5.08
C PRO A 57 -1.94 0.66 4.89
N ASP A 58 -1.48 -0.52 4.48
CA ASP A 58 -0.04 -0.76 4.31
C ASP A 58 0.57 0.21 3.28
N PHE A 59 -0.12 0.40 2.15
CA PHE A 59 0.27 1.35 1.11
C PHE A 59 -0.92 2.18 0.62
N THR A 60 -0.69 3.46 0.34
CA THR A 60 -1.61 4.33 -0.38
C THR A 60 -0.92 4.89 -1.62
N LEU A 61 -1.54 4.73 -2.79
CA LEU A 61 -1.05 5.17 -4.09
C LEU A 61 -1.77 6.46 -4.52
N PRO A 62 -1.20 7.65 -4.26
CA PRO A 62 -1.87 8.92 -4.52
C PRO A 62 -2.26 9.14 -5.99
N GLU A 63 -1.41 8.72 -6.93
CA GLU A 63 -1.61 8.90 -8.38
C GLU A 63 -2.62 7.91 -8.97
N TYR A 64 -3.04 6.91 -8.19
CA TYR A 64 -3.94 5.83 -8.60
C TYR A 64 -5.29 5.99 -7.89
N ASN A 65 -5.89 7.18 -7.99
CA ASN A 65 -7.13 7.54 -7.29
C ASN A 65 -7.09 7.27 -5.77
N SER A 66 -5.93 7.54 -5.14
CA SER A 66 -5.69 7.23 -3.72
C SER A 66 -6.03 5.78 -3.32
N MET A 67 -5.77 4.84 -4.24
CA MET A 67 -5.93 3.41 -4.03
C MET A 67 -5.11 2.94 -2.84
N VAL A 68 -5.64 1.97 -2.09
CA VAL A 68 -4.91 1.28 -1.03
C VAL A 68 -4.47 -0.10 -1.47
N ILE A 69 -3.28 -0.52 -1.05
CA ILE A 69 -2.83 -1.91 -1.15
C ILE A 69 -2.65 -2.45 0.28
N GLU A 70 -3.17 -3.64 0.52
CA GLU A 70 -3.13 -4.33 1.82
C GLU A 70 -2.56 -5.74 1.61
N TYR A 71 -1.61 -6.14 2.46
CA TYR A 71 -1.02 -7.48 2.43
C TYR A 71 -1.69 -8.40 3.46
N ALA A 72 -2.48 -9.36 2.95
CA ALA A 72 -3.16 -10.36 3.75
C ALA A 72 -2.29 -11.62 3.94
N GLY A 73 -1.23 -11.50 4.73
CA GLY A 73 -0.16 -12.51 4.84
C GLY A 73 -0.50 -13.81 5.58
N MET A 74 -1.69 -13.93 6.20
CA MET A 74 -2.12 -15.12 6.95
C MET A 74 -3.47 -15.67 6.46
N PRO A 75 -3.57 -16.11 5.19
CA PRO A 75 -4.84 -16.52 4.58
C PRO A 75 -5.49 -17.73 5.28
N ASP A 76 -4.68 -18.61 5.88
CA ASP A 76 -5.16 -19.81 6.54
C ASP A 76 -5.69 -19.58 7.97
N VAL A 77 -5.61 -18.35 8.49
CA VAL A 77 -6.07 -18.00 9.85
C VAL A 77 -7.47 -17.37 9.76
N PRO A 78 -8.55 -18.08 10.15
CA PRO A 78 -9.92 -17.63 9.87
C PRO A 78 -10.30 -16.30 10.53
N ASP A 79 -9.88 -16.07 11.78
CA ASP A 79 -10.16 -14.83 12.50
C ASP A 79 -9.40 -13.64 11.91
N TYR A 80 -8.17 -13.86 11.45
CA TYR A 80 -7.43 -12.86 10.69
C TYR A 80 -8.16 -12.53 9.39
N MET A 81 -8.59 -13.54 8.63
CA MET A 81 -9.34 -13.31 7.39
C MET A 81 -10.72 -12.67 7.59
N ARG A 82 -11.33 -12.83 8.77
CA ARG A 82 -12.52 -12.05 9.13
C ARG A 82 -12.18 -10.55 9.20
N SER A 83 -11.04 -10.18 9.76
CA SER A 83 -10.59 -8.78 9.80
C SER A 83 -10.31 -8.22 8.40
N ILE A 84 -9.73 -9.01 7.50
CA ILE A 84 -9.50 -8.64 6.09
C ILE A 84 -10.82 -8.37 5.38
N ARG A 85 -11.83 -9.24 5.52
CA ARG A 85 -13.18 -9.03 4.94
C ARG A 85 -13.89 -7.79 5.46
N ILE A 86 -13.69 -7.45 6.75
CA ILE A 86 -14.19 -6.19 7.32
C ILE A 86 -13.49 -5.00 6.66
N LYS A 87 -12.17 -5.07 6.43
CA LYS A 87 -11.43 -4.03 5.72
C LYS A 87 -11.91 -3.87 4.28
N GLU A 88 -12.03 -4.96 3.53
CA GLU A 88 -12.56 -4.96 2.16
C GLU A 88 -13.92 -4.26 2.08
N SER A 89 -14.83 -4.61 2.99
CA SER A 89 -16.15 -4.00 3.03
C SER A 89 -16.08 -2.52 3.40
N ALA A 90 -15.29 -2.14 4.40
CA ALA A 90 -15.11 -0.75 4.76
C ALA A 90 -14.53 0.09 3.61
N TYR A 91 -13.50 -0.39 2.89
CA TYR A 91 -12.95 0.34 1.75
C TYR A 91 -13.99 0.52 0.65
N ARG A 92 -14.71 -0.54 0.29
CA ARG A 92 -15.78 -0.48 -0.71
C ARG A 92 -16.88 0.51 -0.30
N ASP A 93 -17.36 0.43 0.94
CA ASP A 93 -18.46 1.26 1.44
C ASP A 93 -18.05 2.75 1.56
N ASN A 94 -16.75 3.03 1.65
CA ASN A 94 -16.18 4.39 1.63
C ASN A 94 -15.74 4.84 0.21
N GLY A 95 -15.99 4.05 -0.84
CA GLY A 95 -15.61 4.39 -2.21
C GLY A 95 -14.09 4.42 -2.45
N ILE A 96 -13.32 3.70 -1.65
CA ILE A 96 -11.86 3.64 -1.73
C ILE A 96 -11.47 2.44 -2.60
N PRO A 97 -10.75 2.64 -3.72
CA PRO A 97 -10.18 1.53 -4.48
C PRO A 97 -9.18 0.77 -3.60
N ALA A 98 -9.33 -0.55 -3.50
CA ALA A 98 -8.49 -1.38 -2.64
C ALA A 98 -8.05 -2.64 -3.37
N LEU A 99 -6.76 -2.95 -3.27
CA LEU A 99 -6.16 -4.19 -3.77
C LEU A 99 -5.61 -4.98 -2.58
N PHE A 100 -6.18 -6.15 -2.33
CA PHE A 100 -5.66 -7.10 -1.35
C PHE A 100 -4.73 -8.09 -2.05
N LEU A 101 -3.51 -8.20 -1.54
CA LEU A 101 -2.49 -9.13 -2.01
C LEU A 101 -2.25 -10.21 -0.96
N TYR A 102 -2.14 -11.45 -1.42
CA TYR A 102 -1.92 -12.64 -0.59
C TYR A 102 -0.52 -13.21 -0.86
N PRO A 103 0.00 -14.12 -0.01
CA PRO A 103 1.29 -14.76 -0.25
C PRO A 103 1.44 -15.34 -1.66
N ASP A 104 0.40 -16.00 -2.18
CA ASP A 104 0.41 -16.62 -3.51
C ASP A 104 0.52 -15.59 -4.65
N ASP A 105 0.03 -14.36 -4.44
CA ASP A 105 0.16 -13.26 -5.42
C ASP A 105 1.61 -12.81 -5.59
N LEU A 106 2.48 -13.07 -4.61
CA LEU A 106 3.88 -12.65 -4.60
C LEU A 106 4.84 -13.77 -5.00
N THR A 107 4.33 -14.80 -5.69
CA THR A 107 5.07 -16.01 -6.08
C THR A 107 5.02 -16.33 -7.57
N GLY A 108 6.04 -17.04 -8.05
CA GLY A 108 6.20 -17.44 -9.46
C GLY A 108 7.07 -16.48 -10.28
N ARG A 109 7.26 -16.76 -11.57
CA ARG A 109 8.23 -16.03 -12.40
C ARG A 109 7.79 -14.61 -12.80
N ASP A 110 6.49 -14.38 -12.86
CA ASP A 110 5.88 -13.15 -13.40
C ASP A 110 4.86 -12.53 -12.44
N TRP A 111 5.10 -12.67 -11.14
CA TRP A 111 4.15 -12.18 -10.13
C TRP A 111 4.07 -10.66 -10.11
N GLU A 112 5.21 -9.99 -10.32
CA GLU A 112 5.32 -8.53 -10.35
C GLU A 112 4.43 -7.94 -11.46
N GLY A 113 4.51 -8.48 -12.67
CA GLY A 113 3.70 -8.03 -13.80
C GLY A 113 2.20 -8.21 -13.55
N ARG A 114 1.79 -9.36 -12.98
CA ARG A 114 0.38 -9.61 -12.62
C ARG A 114 -0.15 -8.67 -11.55
N VAL A 115 0.65 -8.36 -10.53
CA VAL A 115 0.26 -7.38 -9.50
C VAL A 115 0.10 -6.00 -10.13
N MET A 116 1.03 -5.61 -11.01
CA MET A 116 0.97 -4.31 -11.68
C MET A 116 -0.22 -4.17 -12.62
N GLU A 117 -0.55 -5.23 -13.36
CA GLU A 117 -1.76 -5.27 -14.18
C GLU A 117 -3.02 -5.07 -13.32
N ARG A 118 -3.10 -5.72 -12.15
CA ARG A 118 -4.23 -5.53 -11.21
C ARG A 118 -4.30 -4.10 -10.68
N VAL A 119 -3.17 -3.46 -10.36
CA VAL A 119 -3.13 -2.05 -9.95
C VAL A 119 -3.70 -1.15 -11.05
N LEU A 120 -3.25 -1.33 -12.30
CA LEU A 120 -3.70 -0.53 -13.45
C LEU A 120 -5.18 -0.75 -13.78
N GLN A 121 -5.68 -1.98 -13.69
CA GLN A 121 -7.09 -2.30 -13.92
C GLN A 121 -8.03 -1.79 -12.82
N SER A 122 -7.50 -1.59 -11.61
CA SER A 122 -8.30 -1.18 -10.44
C SER A 122 -8.51 0.34 -10.36
N VAL A 123 -7.92 1.11 -11.27
CA VAL A 123 -8.19 2.55 -11.46
C VAL A 123 -8.95 2.72 -12.77
N PRO A 124 -10.14 3.37 -12.79
CA PRO A 124 -10.73 3.81 -14.04
C PRO A 124 -9.78 4.84 -14.67
N TYR A 125 -9.27 4.56 -15.88
CA TYR A 125 -8.30 5.37 -16.65
C TYR A 125 -8.25 6.86 -16.23
N PRO A 126 -7.13 7.38 -15.71
CA PRO A 126 -6.96 8.83 -15.64
C PRO A 126 -6.83 9.39 -17.06
N HIS A 127 -7.60 10.45 -17.34
CA HIS A 127 -7.39 11.33 -18.48
C HIS A 127 -5.95 11.85 -18.45
N HIS A 128 -5.08 11.34 -19.32
CA HIS A 128 -3.87 12.05 -19.71
C HIS A 128 -4.27 13.17 -20.68
N ASP A 129 -4.78 14.28 -20.15
CA ASP A 129 -4.73 15.55 -20.88
C ASP A 129 -3.30 16.09 -20.76
N TYR A 130 -2.39 15.52 -21.54
CA TYR A 130 -1.20 16.25 -21.97
C TYR A 130 -1.62 17.20 -23.09
N THR A 131 -1.94 18.44 -22.73
CA THR A 131 -1.86 19.54 -23.70
C THR A 131 -0.69 20.43 -23.27
N LEU A 132 0.30 20.51 -24.16
CA LEU A 132 1.46 21.40 -24.13
C LEU A 132 1.06 22.87 -24.19
#